data_AF-A0A381TMB7-F1
#
_entry.id   AF-A0A381TMB7-F1
#
_cell.length_a   1.000
_cell.length_b   1.000
_cell.length_c   1.000
_cell.angle_alpha   90.00
_cell.angle_beta   90.00
_cell.angle_gamma   90.00
#
_symmetry.space_group_name_H-M   'P 1'
#
loop_
_entity.id
_entity.type
_entity.pdbx_description
1 polymer ?
#
loop_
_entity_poly.entity_id
_entity_poly.type
_entity_poly.pdbx_seq_one_letter_code
_entity_poly.pdbx_strand_id
1 'polypeptide(L)'
;MHPRLKQSLVPIYVLEFTLYHEMCHQFAPSYKRNGSWQSHHPEFKKKEKEYKNFKDARNWEKNNWHKLLLPANEELEAVKN
;
A
#
# COMPACT_ATOMS: atom_id res chain seq x y z
N MET A 1 9.41 -0.74 -6.54
CA MET A 1 8.08 -0.08 -6.63
C MET A 1 7.37 -0.50 -7.90
N HIS A 2 6.13 -0.98 -7.79
CA HIS A 2 5.35 -1.50 -8.92
C HIS A 2 4.90 -0.38 -9.87
N PRO A 3 4.91 -0.54 -11.21
CA PRO A 3 4.53 0.50 -12.17
C PRO A 3 3.14 1.11 -11.97
N ARG A 4 2.17 0.33 -11.48
CA ARG A 4 0.81 0.80 -11.11
C ARG A 4 0.80 1.95 -10.10
N LEU A 5 1.82 2.03 -9.25
CA LEU A 5 1.94 3.13 -8.29
C LEU A 5 2.34 4.46 -8.95
N LYS A 6 2.75 4.44 -10.24
CA LYS A 6 3.12 5.66 -11.00
C LYS A 6 1.92 6.39 -11.62
N GLN A 7 0.70 5.87 -11.47
CA GLN A 7 -0.51 6.51 -11.99
C GLN A 7 -0.74 7.85 -11.26
N SER A 8 -1.22 8.87 -11.98
CA SER A 8 -1.48 10.22 -11.42
C SER A 8 -2.53 10.22 -10.31
N LEU A 9 -3.43 9.23 -10.30
CA LEU A 9 -4.43 9.03 -9.26
C LEU A 9 -3.84 8.67 -7.89
N VAL A 10 -2.56 8.24 -7.83
CA VAL A 10 -1.90 7.77 -6.60
C VAL A 10 -1.32 8.97 -5.85
N PRO A 11 -1.87 9.34 -4.68
CA PRO A 11 -1.33 10.45 -3.91
C PRO A 11 0.06 10.14 -3.37
N ILE A 12 0.90 11.17 -3.18
CA ILE A 12 2.27 11.01 -2.70
C ILE A 12 2.36 10.30 -1.33
N TYR A 13 1.40 10.54 -0.43
CA TYR A 13 1.38 9.87 0.88
C TYR A 13 1.17 8.35 0.78
N VAL A 14 0.56 7.87 -0.31
CA VAL A 14 0.41 6.42 -0.57
C VAL A 14 1.74 5.82 -1.04
N LEU A 15 2.48 6.55 -1.87
CA LEU A 15 3.83 6.16 -2.28
C LEU A 15 4.79 6.11 -1.10
N GLU A 16 4.79 7.17 -0.28
CA GLU A 16 5.57 7.23 0.95
C GLU A 16 5.19 6.08 1.91
N PHE A 17 3.89 5.83 2.08
CA PHE A 17 3.42 4.72 2.92
C PHE A 17 3.85 3.36 2.37
N THR A 18 3.80 3.14 1.06
CA THR A 18 4.27 1.90 0.44
C THR A 18 5.76 1.69 0.70
N LEU A 19 6.58 2.74 0.57
CA LEU A 19 8.00 2.66 0.90
C LEU A 19 8.22 2.36 2.39
N TYR A 20 7.48 3.04 3.26
CA TYR A 20 7.53 2.82 4.70
C TYR A 20 7.12 1.39 5.09
N HIS A 21 6.13 0.81 4.40
CA HIS A 21 5.71 -0.58 4.58
C HIS A 21 6.83 -1.57 4.27
N GLU A 22 7.55 -1.38 3.15
CA GLU A 22 8.72 -2.20 2.82
C GLU A 22 9.85 -2.05 3.85
N MET A 23 10.05 -0.84 4.38
CA MET A 23 11.00 -0.60 5.47
C MET A 23 10.56 -1.30 6.77
N CYS A 24 9.25 -1.38 7.04
CA CYS A 24 8.73 -2.12 8.19
C CYS A 24 9.07 -3.61 8.10
N HIS A 25 9.13 -4.20 6.89
CA HIS A 25 9.57 -5.59 6.73
C HIS A 25 11.05 -5.79 7.07
N GLN A 26 11.90 -4.77 6.91
CA GLN A 26 13.29 -4.82 7.35
C GLN A 26 13.41 -4.64 8.87
N PHE A 27 12.61 -3.74 9.45
CA PHE A 27 12.59 -3.50 10.89
C PHE A 27 12.01 -4.67 11.69
N ALA A 28 10.92 -5.26 11.20
CA ALA A 28 10.18 -6.36 11.81
C ALA A 28 10.04 -7.52 10.80
N PRO A 29 11.10 -8.32 10.59
CA PRO A 29 11.12 -9.38 9.59
C PRO A 29 10.03 -10.43 9.78
N SER A 30 9.64 -11.06 8.68
CA SER A 30 8.71 -12.19 8.70
C SER A 30 9.32 -13.39 9.41
N TYR A 31 8.49 -14.15 10.14
CA TYR A 31 8.91 -15.39 10.79
C TYR A 31 7.90 -16.51 10.54
N LYS A 32 8.33 -17.76 10.74
CA LYS A 32 7.46 -18.94 10.59
C LYS A 32 6.87 -19.35 11.95
N ARG A 33 5.55 -19.52 12.01
CA ARG A 33 4.83 -20.01 13.19
C ARG A 33 3.78 -21.03 12.75
N ASN A 34 3.79 -22.21 13.36
CA ASN A 34 2.86 -23.32 13.03
C ASN A 34 2.81 -23.63 11.52
N GLY A 35 3.97 -23.64 10.86
CA GLY A 35 4.05 -23.90 9.42
C GLY A 35 3.77 -22.70 8.51
N SER A 36 3.20 -21.60 9.04
CA SER A 36 2.77 -20.44 8.26
C SER A 36 3.70 -19.23 8.43
N TRP A 37 3.96 -18.50 7.34
CA TRP A 37 4.70 -17.25 7.37
C TRP A 37 3.86 -16.12 7.95
N GLN A 38 4.43 -15.40 8.91
CA GLN A 38 3.84 -14.25 9.57
C GLN A 38 4.59 -13.01 9.09
N SER A 39 4.08 -12.32 8.06
CA SER A 39 4.74 -11.12 7.50
C SER A 39 4.23 -9.81 8.09
N HIS A 40 2.94 -9.74 8.48
CA HIS A 40 2.32 -8.57 9.12
C HIS A 40 1.86 -8.90 10.54
N HIS A 41 2.81 -9.33 11.37
CA HIS A 41 2.60 -9.67 12.78
C HIS A 41 2.43 -8.41 13.65
N PRO A 42 2.11 -8.53 14.96
CA PRO A 42 1.76 -7.37 15.79
C PRO A 42 2.84 -6.28 15.87
N GLU A 43 4.12 -6.64 15.91
CA GLU A 43 5.22 -5.67 15.95
C GLU A 43 5.33 -4.91 14.63
N PHE A 44 5.26 -5.60 13.49
CA PHE A 44 5.15 -4.98 12.17
C PHE A 44 4.01 -3.97 12.14
N LYS A 45 2.80 -4.38 12.55
CA LYS A 45 1.60 -3.52 12.55
C LYS A 45 1.73 -2.33 13.50
N LYS A 46 2.45 -2.48 14.61
CA LYS A 46 2.75 -1.37 15.51
C LYS A 46 3.63 -0.35 14.81
N LYS A 47 4.71 -0.81 14.15
CA LYS A 47 5.62 0.07 13.43
C LYS A 47 4.93 0.76 12.25
N GLU A 48 4.16 0.02 11.47
CA GLU A 48 3.42 0.53 10.32
C GLU A 48 2.49 1.72 10.69
N LYS A 49 1.86 1.65 11.86
CA LYS A 49 0.98 2.70 12.40
C LYS A 49 1.70 3.99 12.81
N GLU A 50 3.02 3.98 12.92
CA GLU A 50 3.81 5.18 13.25
C GLU A 50 3.99 6.12 12.04
N TYR A 51 3.67 5.67 10.83
CA TYR A 51 3.71 6.56 9.66
C TYR A 51 2.69 7.71 9.79
N LYS A 52 3.15 8.94 9.59
CA LYS A 52 2.39 10.19 9.78
C LYS A 52 1.01 10.21 9.12
N ASN A 53 0.86 9.60 7.94
CA ASN A 53 -0.39 9.54 7.16
C ASN A 53 -0.95 8.11 7.07
N PHE A 54 -0.68 7.24 8.05
CA PHE A 54 -1.11 5.84 8.05
C PHE A 54 -2.61 5.69 7.77
N LYS A 55 -3.46 6.44 8.48
CA LYS A 55 -4.91 6.34 8.34
C LYS A 55 -5.37 6.73 6.93
N ASP A 56 -4.83 7.82 6.40
CA ASP A 56 -5.19 8.34 5.08
C ASP A 56 -4.76 7.36 3.97
N ALA A 57 -3.52 6.86 4.05
CA ALA A 57 -2.98 5.88 3.12
C ALA A 57 -3.80 4.59 3.11
N ARG A 58 -4.10 4.02 4.29
CA ARG A 58 -4.91 2.80 4.42
C ARG A 58 -6.35 3.01 3.93
N ASN A 59 -6.94 4.17 4.19
CA ASN A 59 -8.27 4.48 3.67
C ASN A 59 -8.26 4.63 2.14
N TRP A 60 -7.23 5.27 1.59
CA TRP A 60 -7.06 5.38 0.15
C TRP A 60 -6.92 4.00 -0.50
N GLU A 61 -6.06 3.13 0.03
CA GLU A 61 -5.89 1.75 -0.44
C GLU A 61 -7.23 0.99 -0.46
N LYS A 62 -7.97 1.03 0.65
CA LYS A 62 -9.26 0.34 0.79
C LYS A 62 -10.26 0.77 -0.31
N ASN A 63 -10.26 2.05 -0.66
CA ASN A 63 -11.23 2.61 -1.59
C ASN A 63 -10.77 2.61 -3.06
N ASN A 64 -9.48 2.41 -3.34
CA ASN A 64 -8.91 2.57 -4.69
C ASN A 64 -8.10 1.36 -5.19
N TRP A 65 -7.96 0.28 -4.41
CA TRP A 65 -7.16 -0.89 -4.82
C TRP A 65 -7.59 -1.47 -6.18
N HIS A 66 -8.89 -1.44 -6.48
CA HIS A 66 -9.42 -1.92 -7.76
C HIS A 66 -8.98 -1.06 -8.95
N LYS A 67 -8.80 0.26 -8.75
CA LYS A 67 -8.34 1.20 -9.79
C LYS A 67 -6.89 0.95 -10.19
N LEU A 68 -6.05 0.50 -9.25
CA LEU A 68 -4.68 0.12 -9.55
C LEU A 68 -4.63 -1.07 -10.51
N LEU A 69 -5.63 -1.96 -10.52
CA LEU A 69 -5.66 -3.13 -11.41
C LEU A 69 -6.05 -2.79 -12.85
N LEU A 70 -6.74 -1.67 -13.07
CA LEU A 70 -7.12 -1.20 -14.39
C LEU A 70 -5.89 -0.73 -15.20
N PRO A 71 -5.91 -0.88 -16.53
CA PRO A 71 -4.89 -0.27 -17.38
C PRO A 71 -4.90 1.24 -17.19
N ALA A 72 -3.72 1.87 -17.16
CA ALA A 72 -3.56 3.31 -16.93
C ALA A 72 -4.28 4.23 -17.96
N ASN A 73 -4.85 3.63 -19.02
CA ASN A 73 -5.39 4.33 -20.17
C ASN A 73 -6.94 4.42 -20.15
N GLU A 74 -7.64 3.71 -19.26
CA GLU A 74 -9.12 3.66 -19.25
C GLU A 74 -9.79 4.79 -18.45
N GLU A 75 -9.05 5.54 -17.62
CA GLU A 75 -9.63 6.67 -16.88
C GLU A 75 -10.07 7.85 -17.77
N LEU A 76 -9.54 7.95 -19.00
CA LEU A 76 -9.91 9.01 -19.95
C LEU A 76 -11.28 8.81 -20.61
N GLU A 77 -11.80 7.59 -20.61
CA GLU A 77 -13.09 7.26 -21.25
C GLU A 77 -14.26 7.28 -20.26
N ALA A 78 -14.00 7.03 -18.96
CA ALA A 78 -15.04 6.99 -17.94
C ALA A 78 -15.58 8.38 -17.50
N VAL A 79 -14.93 9.47 -17.91
CA VAL A 79 -15.36 10.86 -17.61
C VAL A 79 -16.19 11.46 -18.75
N LYS A 80 -16.38 10.74 -19.86
CA LYS A 80 -17.07 11.24 -21.07
C LYS A 80 -18.52 10.78 -21.22
N ASN A 81 -19.07 10.00 -20.29
CA ASN A 81 -20.45 9.49 -20.36
C ASN A 81 -21.30 9.97 -19.18
#